data_AF-A0A7Z2SYE6-F1
#
_entry.id   AF-A0A7Z2SYE6-F1
#
_cell.length_a   1.000
_cell.length_b   1.000
_cell.length_c   1.000
_cell.angle_alpha   90.00
_cell.angle_beta   90.00
_cell.angle_gamma   90.00
#
_symmetry.space_group_name_H-M   'P 1'
#
loop_
_entity.id
_entity.type
_entity.pdbx_description
1 polymer ?
#
loop_
_entity_poly.entity_id
_entity_poly.type
_entity_poly.pdbx_seq_one_letter_code
_entity_poly.pdbx_strand_id
1 'polypeptide(L)'
;MTDQQQMIAACLFSRHHDGFVRQNQLEKILSFKNVYPWVLPYVIRLSGEYVKEILHVIYDNRRRLDTEELNRFLLDNPVFHQLIESRVISYWNAYYREEYPDRSSYIGTKIIQFYRKVFYD
;
A
#
# COMPACT_ATOMS: atom_id res chain seq x y z
N MET A 1 -6.51 -11.67 -22.43
CA MET A 1 -6.25 -10.29 -21.96
C MET A 1 -4.75 -10.09 -21.90
N THR A 2 -4.24 -8.96 -22.39
CA THR A 2 -2.82 -8.59 -22.25
C THR A 2 -2.46 -8.34 -20.78
N ASP A 3 -1.17 -8.37 -20.44
CA ASP A 3 -0.70 -8.08 -19.07
C ASP A 3 -1.18 -6.72 -18.58
N GLN A 4 -1.14 -5.71 -19.44
CA GLN A 4 -1.65 -4.37 -19.12
C GLN A 4 -3.16 -4.37 -18.85
N GLN A 5 -3.97 -5.06 -19.66
CA GLN A 5 -5.42 -5.18 -19.41
C GLN A 5 -5.71 -5.90 -18.09
N GLN A 6 -4.96 -6.95 -17.78
CA GLN A 6 -5.10 -7.67 -16.52
C GLN A 6 -4.70 -6.82 -15.32
N MET A 7 -3.67 -5.99 -15.46
CA MET A 7 -3.24 -5.08 -14.40
C MET A 7 -4.24 -3.95 -14.17
N ILE A 8 -4.81 -3.38 -15.23
CA ILE A 8 -5.91 -2.42 -15.13
C ILE A 8 -7.10 -3.04 -14.38
N ALA A 9 -7.50 -4.26 -14.76
CA ALA A 9 -8.57 -4.96 -14.06
C ALA A 9 -8.23 -5.20 -12.58
N ALA A 10 -7.01 -5.65 -12.27
CA ALA A 10 -6.58 -5.88 -10.90
C ALA A 10 -6.59 -4.57 -10.06
N CYS A 11 -6.18 -3.44 -10.64
CA CYS A 11 -6.29 -2.13 -10.00
C CYS A 11 -7.75 -1.76 -9.70
N LEU A 12 -8.69 -2.00 -10.61
CA LEU A 12 -10.11 -1.75 -10.36
C LEU A 12 -10.65 -2.65 -9.22
N PHE A 13 -10.32 -3.95 -9.25
CA PHE A 13 -10.76 -4.89 -8.22
C PHE A 13 -10.03 -4.73 -6.87
N SER A 14 -8.91 -4.00 -6.81
CA SER A 14 -8.30 -3.56 -5.56
C SER A 14 -9.20 -2.61 -4.73
N ARG A 15 -10.31 -2.15 -5.32
CA ARG A 15 -11.35 -1.33 -4.64
C ARG A 15 -12.62 -2.11 -4.30
N HIS A 16 -12.59 -3.43 -4.40
CA HIS A 16 -13.73 -4.28 -4.08
C HIS A 16 -14.09 -4.23 -2.59
N HIS A 17 -15.36 -4.49 -2.25
CA HIS A 17 -15.83 -4.47 -0.86
C HIS A 17 -15.23 -5.64 -0.05
N ASP A 18 -15.06 -6.80 -0.67
CA ASP A 18 -14.42 -7.98 -0.08
C ASP A 18 -12.90 -7.80 0.06
N GLY A 19 -12.39 -8.00 1.29
CA GLY A 19 -10.96 -7.94 1.60
C GLY A 19 -10.14 -9.04 0.95
N PHE A 20 -10.68 -10.26 0.79
CA PHE A 20 -9.98 -11.35 0.11
C PHE A 20 -9.75 -11.04 -1.36
N VAL A 21 -10.76 -10.44 -2.02
CA VAL A 21 -10.62 -9.97 -3.40
C VAL A 21 -9.55 -8.89 -3.48
N ARG A 22 -9.56 -7.88 -2.61
CA ARG A 22 -8.54 -6.83 -2.60
C ARG A 22 -7.13 -7.39 -2.42
N GLN A 23 -6.93 -8.30 -1.47
CA GLN A 23 -5.63 -8.94 -1.23
C GLN A 23 -5.16 -9.72 -2.47
N ASN A 24 -6.01 -10.59 -3.03
CA ASN A 24 -5.66 -11.39 -4.20
C ASN A 24 -5.29 -10.51 -5.40
N GLN A 25 -5.97 -9.38 -5.59
CA GLN A 25 -5.67 -8.46 -6.70
C GLN A 25 -4.40 -7.65 -6.45
N LEU A 26 -4.09 -7.30 -5.20
CA LEU A 26 -2.81 -6.71 -4.84
C LEU A 26 -1.66 -7.68 -5.13
N GLU A 27 -1.78 -8.94 -4.69
CA GLU A 27 -0.79 -9.99 -4.99
C GLU A 27 -0.63 -10.15 -6.50
N LYS A 28 -1.74 -10.14 -7.25
CA LYS A 28 -1.70 -10.16 -8.72
C LYS A 28 -0.96 -8.96 -9.31
N ILE A 29 -1.27 -7.73 -8.89
CA ILE A 29 -0.57 -6.50 -9.34
C ILE A 29 0.94 -6.64 -9.12
N LEU A 30 1.34 -7.12 -7.94
CA LEU A 30 2.74 -7.23 -7.54
C LEU A 30 3.43 -8.46 -8.18
N SER A 31 2.69 -9.43 -8.73
CA SER A 31 3.28 -10.59 -9.40
C SER A 31 3.88 -10.27 -10.78
N PHE A 32 3.37 -9.23 -11.46
CA PHE A 32 3.81 -8.86 -12.80
C PHE A 32 5.29 -8.45 -12.83
N LYS A 33 5.96 -8.76 -13.94
CA LYS A 33 7.39 -8.44 -14.14
C LYS A 33 7.65 -6.94 -14.09
N ASN A 34 6.77 -6.15 -14.71
CA ASN A 34 6.85 -4.71 -14.74
C ASN A 34 5.63 -4.14 -14.01
N VAL A 35 5.84 -3.55 -12.84
CA VAL A 35 4.81 -2.82 -12.10
C VAL A 35 4.84 -1.38 -12.59
N TYR A 36 3.84 -0.95 -13.35
CA TYR A 36 3.83 0.37 -13.96
C TYR A 36 3.56 1.48 -12.93
N PRO A 37 4.13 2.69 -13.07
CA PRO A 37 3.95 3.78 -12.09
C PRO A 37 2.49 4.15 -11.81
N TRP A 38 1.60 4.03 -12.80
CA TRP A 38 0.17 4.33 -12.65
C TRP A 38 -0.57 3.39 -11.69
N VAL A 39 0.04 2.28 -11.23
CA VAL A 39 -0.55 1.41 -10.19
C VAL A 39 -0.33 1.92 -8.76
N LEU A 40 0.65 2.80 -8.55
CA LEU A 40 1.01 3.33 -7.22
C LEU A 40 -0.18 3.87 -6.42
N PRO A 41 -1.10 4.69 -6.97
CA PRO A 41 -2.27 5.15 -6.21
C PRO A 41 -3.12 4.01 -5.67
N TYR A 42 -3.22 2.89 -6.38
CA TYR A 42 -4.00 1.72 -5.96
C TYR A 42 -3.31 0.96 -4.82
N VAL A 43 -2.00 0.76 -4.92
CA VAL A 43 -1.21 0.09 -3.87
C VAL A 43 -1.15 0.94 -2.60
N ILE A 44 -0.80 2.23 -2.71
CA ILE A 44 -0.67 3.12 -1.54
C ILE A 44 -2.02 3.34 -0.86
N ARG A 45 -3.12 3.36 -1.63
CA ARG A 45 -4.47 3.47 -1.05
C ARG A 45 -4.79 2.32 -0.10
N LEU A 46 -4.38 1.10 -0.44
CA LEU A 46 -4.57 -0.09 0.40
C LEU A 46 -3.79 -0.01 1.72
N SER A 47 -2.66 0.72 1.76
CA SER A 47 -1.91 0.96 3.00
C SER A 47 -2.72 1.72 4.05
N GLY A 48 -3.69 2.53 3.62
CA GLY A 48 -4.58 3.29 4.50
C GLY A 48 -5.88 2.56 4.80
N GLU A 49 -5.91 1.22 4.76
CA GLU A 49 -7.07 0.39 5.08
C GLU A 49 -6.83 -0.40 6.37
N TYR A 50 -7.90 -0.88 7.00
CA TYR A 50 -7.83 -1.52 8.32
C TYR A 50 -7.41 -3.00 8.27
N VAL A 51 -7.10 -3.57 7.10
CA VAL A 51 -6.84 -5.01 6.92
C VAL A 51 -5.33 -5.27 7.02
N LYS A 52 -4.85 -5.82 8.13
CA LYS A 52 -3.42 -5.99 8.39
C LYS A 52 -2.74 -6.95 7.40
N GLU A 53 -3.46 -7.95 6.91
CA GLU A 53 -2.97 -8.94 5.95
C GLU A 53 -2.57 -8.28 4.63
N ILE A 54 -3.36 -7.31 4.16
CA ILE A 54 -3.04 -6.50 2.98
C ILE A 54 -1.77 -5.67 3.22
N LEU A 55 -1.60 -5.09 4.42
CA LEU A 55 -0.39 -4.35 4.76
C LEU A 55 0.85 -5.24 4.72
N HIS A 56 0.75 -6.49 5.19
CA HIS A 56 1.85 -7.46 5.07
C HIS A 56 2.22 -7.72 3.61
N VAL A 57 1.25 -7.94 2.73
CA VAL A 57 1.50 -8.12 1.29
C VAL A 57 2.26 -6.92 0.70
N ILE A 58 1.84 -5.69 1.02
CA ILE A 58 2.52 -4.47 0.57
C ILE A 58 3.96 -4.43 1.09
N TYR A 59 4.16 -4.63 2.39
CA TYR A 59 5.47 -4.52 3.00
C TYR A 59 6.45 -5.57 2.47
N ASP A 60 6.02 -6.82 2.34
CA ASP A 60 6.87 -7.93 1.92
C ASP A 60 7.29 -7.79 0.45
N ASN A 61 6.43 -7.18 -0.38
CA ASN A 61 6.68 -6.95 -1.80
C ASN A 61 7.17 -5.52 -2.12
N ARG A 62 7.43 -4.67 -1.12
CA ARG A 62 7.77 -3.24 -1.31
C ARG A 62 8.92 -2.99 -2.29
N ARG A 63 9.86 -3.94 -2.41
CA ARG A 63 11.01 -3.87 -3.33
C ARG A 63 10.62 -4.01 -4.81
N ARG A 64 9.38 -4.39 -5.11
CA ARG A 64 8.84 -4.46 -6.48
C ARG A 64 8.29 -3.12 -6.95
N LEU A 65 8.12 -2.16 -6.04
CA LEU A 65 7.72 -0.80 -6.39
C LEU A 65 8.96 -0.04 -6.83
N ASP A 66 8.85 0.64 -7.97
CA ASP A 66 9.84 1.61 -8.39
C ASP A 66 9.90 2.74 -7.35
N THR A 67 11.08 2.92 -6.73
CA THR A 67 11.25 3.84 -5.62
C THR A 67 11.28 5.30 -6.08
N GLU A 68 11.81 5.58 -7.28
CA GLU A 68 11.84 6.94 -7.83
C GLU A 68 10.42 7.42 -8.18
N GLU A 69 9.64 6.54 -8.80
CA GLU A 69 8.25 6.84 -9.17
C GLU A 69 7.34 6.91 -7.92
N LEU A 70 7.59 6.06 -6.92
CA LEU A 70 6.94 6.15 -5.62
C LEU A 70 7.24 7.50 -4.95
N ASN A 71 8.50 7.96 -4.96
CA ASN A 71 8.90 9.24 -4.40
C ASN A 71 8.12 10.39 -5.05
N ARG A 72 8.20 10.43 -6.39
CA ARG A 72 7.55 11.47 -7.19
C ARG A 72 6.06 11.50 -6.91
N PHE A 73 5.39 10.34 -6.91
CA PHE A 73 3.96 10.26 -6.61
C PHE A 73 3.61 10.81 -5.22
N LEU A 74 4.39 10.47 -4.18
CA LEU A 74 4.13 10.95 -2.82
C LEU A 74 4.38 12.45 -2.67
N LEU A 75 5.44 12.97 -3.29
CA LEU A 75 5.77 14.41 -3.32
C LEU A 75 4.72 15.23 -4.05
N ASP A 76 4.21 14.72 -5.17
CA ASP A 76 3.18 15.39 -5.97
C ASP A 76 1.81 15.34 -5.27
N ASN A 77 1.60 14.42 -4.33
CA ASN A 77 0.31 14.18 -3.67
C ASN A 77 0.40 14.22 -2.12
N PRO A 78 0.88 15.33 -1.51
CA PRO A 78 1.17 15.38 -0.08
C PRO A 78 -0.08 15.20 0.80
N VAL A 79 -1.24 15.71 0.36
CA VAL A 79 -2.52 15.55 1.06
C VAL A 79 -2.96 14.07 1.08
N PHE A 80 -2.77 13.37 -0.04
CA PHE A 80 -3.07 11.95 -0.12
C PHE A 80 -2.13 11.15 0.78
N HIS A 81 -0.83 11.45 0.76
CA HIS A 81 0.14 10.79 1.62
C HIS A 81 -0.20 10.98 3.10
N GLN A 82 -0.46 12.22 3.54
CA GLN A 82 -0.84 12.52 4.93
C GLN A 82 -2.13 11.81 5.35
N LEU A 83 -3.11 11.69 4.45
CA LEU A 83 -4.33 10.94 4.70
C LEU A 83 -4.05 9.46 4.98
N ILE A 84 -3.15 8.84 4.20
CA ILE A 84 -2.78 7.42 4.39
C ILE A 84 -2.08 7.24 5.74
N GLU A 85 -1.13 8.11 6.09
CA GLU A 85 -0.46 8.06 7.40
C GLU A 85 -1.47 8.19 8.56
N SER A 86 -2.40 9.13 8.45
CA SER A 86 -3.42 9.37 9.48
C SER A 86 -4.34 8.14 9.66
N ARG A 87 -4.71 7.48 8.56
CA ARG A 87 -5.54 6.27 8.60
C ARG A 87 -4.82 5.08 9.22
N VAL A 88 -3.56 4.85 8.87
CA VAL A 88 -2.74 3.80 9.48
C VAL A 88 -2.68 3.98 11.00
N ILE A 89 -2.46 5.21 11.48
CA ILE A 89 -2.43 5.52 12.92
C ILE A 89 -3.80 5.28 13.56
N SER A 90 -4.87 5.76 12.91
CA SER A 90 -6.24 5.61 13.41
C SER A 90 -6.64 4.13 13.53
N TYR A 91 -6.35 3.32 12.52
CA TYR A 91 -6.68 1.89 12.52
C TYR A 91 -5.81 1.07 13.46
N TRP A 92 -4.53 1.42 13.60
CA TRP A 92 -3.72 0.85 14.67
C TRP A 92 -4.38 1.09 16.03
N ASN A 93 -4.74 2.33 16.34
CA ASN A 93 -5.35 2.67 17.63
C ASN A 93 -6.72 1.99 17.83
N ALA A 94 -7.54 1.90 16.79
CA ALA A 94 -8.90 1.35 16.89
C ALA A 94 -8.94 -0.18 16.96
N TYR A 95 -8.06 -0.88 16.25
CA TYR A 95 -8.17 -2.34 16.03
C TYR A 95 -6.97 -3.14 16.51
N TYR A 96 -5.77 -2.54 16.56
CA TYR A 96 -4.53 -3.30 16.69
C TYR A 96 -3.65 -2.88 17.86
N ARG A 97 -4.01 -1.86 18.64
CA ARG A 97 -3.17 -1.37 19.76
C ARG A 97 -2.99 -2.41 20.87
N GLU A 98 -3.97 -3.29 21.08
CA GLU A 98 -3.86 -4.34 22.11
C GLU A 98 -2.92 -5.47 21.64
N GLU A 99 -2.94 -5.80 20.34
CA GLU A 99 -2.03 -6.78 19.72
C GLU A 99 -0.60 -6.21 19.53
N TYR A 100 -0.50 -4.91 19.23
CA TYR A 100 0.75 -4.16 19.03
C TYR A 100 0.78 -2.90 19.92
N PRO A 101 0.99 -3.04 21.25
CA PRO A 101 1.04 -1.91 22.18
C PRO A 101 2.11 -0.88 21.81
N ASP A 102 3.26 -1.37 21.33
CA ASP A 102 4.23 -0.53 20.65
C ASP A 102 3.83 -0.36 19.18
N ARG A 103 3.36 0.84 18.82
CA ARG A 103 3.02 1.22 17.44
C ARG A 103 4.17 0.96 16.45
N SER A 104 5.43 1.03 16.88
CA SER A 104 6.58 0.78 16.00
C SER A 104 6.64 -0.65 15.48
N SER A 105 6.07 -1.60 16.23
CA SER A 105 5.98 -3.01 15.86
C SER A 105 4.88 -3.30 14.83
N TYR A 106 3.85 -2.43 14.73
CA TYR A 106 2.75 -2.56 13.79
C TYR A 106 3.20 -2.37 12.34
N ILE A 107 2.77 -3.27 11.45
CA ILE A 107 3.22 -3.32 10.05
C ILE A 107 2.91 -2.02 9.28
N GLY A 108 1.77 -1.38 9.55
CA GLY A 108 1.43 -0.10 8.92
C GLY A 108 2.43 1.01 9.25
N THR A 109 3.01 1.00 10.45
CA THR A 109 4.05 1.96 10.83
C THR A 109 5.33 1.76 10.03
N LYS A 110 5.71 0.49 9.79
CA LYS A 110 6.88 0.16 8.95
C LYS A 110 6.67 0.59 7.50
N ILE A 111 5.43 0.53 6.99
CA ILE A 111 5.07 1.03 5.66
C ILE A 111 5.21 2.56 5.60
N ILE A 112 4.67 3.30 6.59
CA ILE A 112 4.86 4.76 6.64
C ILE A 112 6.35 5.12 6.66
N GLN A 113 7.15 4.43 7.47
CA GLN A 113 8.59 4.67 7.52
C GLN A 113 9.26 4.39 6.17
N PHE A 114 8.83 3.36 5.45
CA PHE A 114 9.30 3.10 4.09
C PHE A 114 8.95 4.27 3.16
N TYR A 115 7.71 4.74 3.16
CA TYR A 115 7.29 5.90 2.35
C TYR A 115 8.05 7.19 2.71
N ARG A 116 8.39 7.38 3.98
CA ARG A 116 9.16 8.56 4.43
C ARG A 116 10.65 8.51 4.08
N LYS A 117 11.26 7.32 4.10
CA LYS A 117 12.69 7.18 3.76
C LYS A 117 13.00 7.60 2.32
N VAL A 118 12.00 7.45 1.46
CA VAL A 118 12.07 7.84 0.06
C VAL A 118 12.23 9.37 -0.14
N PHE A 119 12.08 10.19 0.90
CA PHE A 119 12.40 11.63 0.85
C PHE A 119 13.88 11.98 1.07
N TYR A 120 14.73 11.03 1.51
CA TYR A 120 16.11 11.31 1.95
C TYR A 120 17.21 10.50 1.23
N ASP A 121 16.83 9.64 0.28
CA ASP A 121 17.75 8.98 -0.66
C ASP A 121 17.70 9.69 -2.02
#